data_AF-A0A2A7UAU5-F1
#
_entry.id   AF-A0A2A7UAU5-F1
#
_cell.length_a   1.000
_cell.length_b   1.000
_cell.length_c   1.000
_cell.angle_alpha   90.00
_cell.angle_beta   90.00
_cell.angle_gamma   90.00
#
_symmetry.space_group_name_H-M   'P 1'
#
loop_
_entity.id
_entity.type
_entity.pdbx_description
1 polymer ?
#
loop_
_entity_poly.entity_id
_entity_poly.type
_entity_poly.pdbx_seq_one_letter_code
_entity_poly.pdbx_strand_id
1 'polypeptide(L)'
;MAGSGRSDNRNVAAECLVEACARRREPGVGCPTCYHTFVKIKTSVYLDQEQVERLKRAAEAAGRSEADLIREGVDLVLLRTPRAPRTREWPSFDSGDPRFAVDAEEHLRSAYER
;
A
#
# COMPACT_ATOMS: atom_id res chain seq x y z
N MET A 1 39.13 -14.42 -4.93
CA MET A 1 38.12 -14.04 -5.94
C MET A 1 36.78 -14.63 -5.50
N ALA A 2 35.68 -13.91 -5.71
CA ALA A 2 34.34 -14.03 -5.11
C ALA A 2 34.21 -13.27 -3.78
N GLY A 3 33.33 -12.28 -3.59
CA GLY A 3 32.19 -11.84 -4.39
C GLY A 3 31.15 -11.31 -3.41
N SER A 4 30.97 -10.00 -3.38
CA SER A 4 30.17 -9.22 -2.44
C SER A 4 28.67 -9.60 -2.46
N GLY A 5 28.12 -9.97 -1.31
CA GLY A 5 26.68 -10.07 -1.05
C GLY A 5 26.24 -9.06 -0.01
N ARG A 6 26.31 -7.76 -0.32
CA ARG A 6 25.79 -6.69 0.55
C ARG A 6 24.30 -6.53 0.22
N SER A 7 23.42 -7.25 0.96
CA SER A 7 21.98 -7.03 0.87
C SER A 7 21.65 -5.68 1.50
N ASP A 8 21.31 -4.71 0.65
CA ASP A 8 20.80 -3.40 1.04
C ASP A 8 19.47 -3.53 1.77
N ASN A 9 19.53 -3.71 3.08
CA ASN A 9 18.37 -3.74 3.96
C ASN A 9 17.94 -2.30 4.35
N ARG A 10 17.69 -1.46 3.33
CA ARG A 10 17.36 -0.02 3.51
C ARG A 10 15.91 0.26 3.91
N ASN A 11 15.05 -0.76 4.04
CA ASN A 11 13.64 -0.58 4.40
C ASN A 11 13.33 -0.73 5.90
N VAL A 12 14.19 -1.40 6.68
CA VAL A 12 13.86 -1.67 8.10
C VAL A 12 14.17 -0.46 9.02
N ALA A 13 15.04 0.45 8.59
CA ALA A 13 15.39 1.64 9.37
C ALA A 13 14.27 2.72 9.37
N ALA A 14 13.39 2.73 8.37
CA ALA A 14 12.30 3.71 8.27
C ALA A 14 11.15 3.40 9.24
N GLU A 15 10.87 2.12 9.49
CA GLU A 15 9.79 1.71 10.40
C GLU A 15 10.17 1.89 11.88
N CYS A 16 11.43 1.66 12.23
CA CYS A 16 11.89 1.67 13.63
C CYS A 16 11.89 3.06 14.30
N LEU A 17 11.93 4.14 13.52
CA LEU A 17 11.97 5.52 14.05
C LEU A 17 10.59 6.12 14.36
N VAL A 18 9.52 5.60 13.75
CA VAL A 18 8.15 6.10 13.97
C VAL A 18 7.67 5.79 15.40
N GLU A 19 8.03 4.63 15.94
CA GLU A 19 7.50 4.13 17.20
C GLU A 19 8.16 4.74 18.46
N ALA A 20 9.34 5.34 18.31
CA ALA A 20 10.11 5.92 19.40
C ALA A 20 9.67 7.36 19.76
N CYS A 21 9.13 8.12 18.80
CA CYS A 21 8.73 9.53 19.02
C CYS A 21 7.38 9.67 19.76
N ALA A 22 6.48 8.70 19.62
CA ALA A 22 5.14 8.76 20.22
C ALA A 22 5.14 8.68 21.77
N ARG A 23 6.21 8.16 22.38
CA ARG A 23 6.25 7.85 23.82
C ARG A 23 6.75 8.99 24.72
N ARG A 24 7.23 10.11 24.18
CA ARG A 24 7.69 11.29 24.98
C ARG A 24 6.94 12.56 24.59
N ARG A 25 5.69 12.67 25.04
CA ARG A 25 4.91 13.93 25.02
C ARG A 25 5.29 14.77 26.23
N GLU A 26 6.24 15.68 26.08
CA GLU A 26 6.39 16.83 26.97
C GLU A 26 5.55 17.99 26.39
N PRO A 27 4.56 18.53 27.12
CA PRO A 27 3.72 19.61 26.64
C PRO A 27 4.49 20.95 26.74
N GLY A 28 5.04 21.42 25.62
CA GLY A 28 5.61 22.77 25.56
C GLY A 28 6.77 22.99 24.60
N VAL A 29 7.37 21.93 24.05
CA VAL A 29 8.43 22.04 23.05
C VAL A 29 7.88 21.54 21.72
N GLY A 30 7.46 22.47 20.87
CA GLY A 30 7.12 22.16 19.48
C GLY A 30 8.32 21.51 18.81
N CYS A 31 8.22 20.22 18.47
CA CYS A 31 9.28 19.50 17.78
C CYS A 31 9.45 20.12 16.38
N PRO A 32 10.61 20.71 16.03
CA PRO A 32 10.79 21.37 14.73
C PRO A 32 10.76 20.39 13.54
N THR A 33 10.73 19.07 13.78
CA THR A 33 10.65 18.03 12.74
C THR A 33 9.25 17.42 12.60
N CYS A 34 8.26 17.81 13.39
CA CYS A 34 6.87 17.36 13.19
C CYS A 34 6.11 18.17 12.13
N TYR A 35 6.85 18.65 11.12
CA TYR A 35 6.31 18.83 9.79
C TYR A 35 6.01 17.44 9.21
N HIS A 36 4.79 16.97 9.40
CA HIS A 36 4.16 16.01 8.51
C HIS A 36 3.89 16.72 7.17
N THR A 37 4.95 17.26 6.55
CA THR A 37 4.88 17.79 5.20
C THR A 37 4.50 16.62 4.31
N PHE A 38 3.53 16.83 3.44
CA PHE A 38 3.17 15.90 2.37
C PHE A 38 4.36 15.76 1.42
N VAL A 39 5.40 15.01 1.81
CA VAL A 39 6.62 14.88 1.02
C VAL A 39 6.27 14.08 -0.22
N LYS A 40 6.08 14.77 -1.34
CA LYS A 40 5.93 14.13 -2.65
C LYS A 40 7.28 13.53 -3.02
N ILE A 41 7.30 12.24 -3.34
CA ILE A 41 8.51 11.55 -3.79
C ILE A 41 8.77 11.97 -5.24
N LYS A 42 10.00 12.41 -5.53
CA LYS A 42 10.41 12.73 -6.90
C LYS A 42 10.60 11.44 -7.69
N THR A 43 9.92 11.33 -8.82
CA THR A 43 10.06 10.21 -9.77
C THR A 43 10.33 10.77 -11.17
N SER A 44 11.22 10.13 -11.92
CA SER A 44 11.50 10.44 -13.32
C SER A 44 10.93 9.35 -14.22
N VAL A 45 10.16 9.73 -15.24
CA VAL A 45 9.59 8.82 -16.23
C VAL A 45 9.97 9.30 -17.63
N TYR A 46 10.15 8.37 -18.55
CA TYR A 46 10.36 8.66 -19.96
C TYR A 46 9.02 8.56 -20.68
N LEU A 47 8.70 9.58 -21.47
CA LEU A 47 7.51 9.63 -22.32
C LEU A 47 7.97 9.75 -23.77
N ASP A 48 7.18 9.24 -24.70
CA ASP A 48 7.41 9.50 -26.12
C ASP A 48 7.02 10.96 -26.48
N GLN A 49 7.48 11.42 -27.65
CA GLN A 49 7.26 12.81 -28.08
C GLN A 49 5.76 13.13 -28.24
N GLU A 50 4.98 12.19 -28.76
CA GLU A 50 3.53 12.37 -28.97
C GLU A 50 2.80 12.53 -27.62
N GLN A 51 3.16 11.73 -26.62
CA GLN A 51 2.63 11.79 -25.27
C GLN A 51 2.90 13.15 -24.62
N VAL A 52 4.13 13.68 -24.77
CA VAL A 52 4.49 15.00 -24.23
C VAL A 52 3.64 16.10 -24.89
N GLU A 53 3.48 16.07 -26.22
CA GLU A 53 2.68 17.06 -26.94
C GLU A 53 1.20 17.00 -26.57
N ARG A 54 0.66 15.80 -26.37
CA ARG A 54 -0.73 15.60 -25.93
C ARG A 54 -0.92 16.06 -24.49
N LEU A 55 0.03 15.77 -23.60
CA LEU A 55 -0.01 16.20 -22.20
C LEU A 55 0.03 17.73 -22.08
N LYS A 56 0.90 18.39 -22.85
CA LYS A 56 1.00 19.86 -22.91
C LYS A 56 -0.31 20.50 -23.34
N ARG A 57 -0.88 20.04 -24.46
CA ARG A 57 -2.17 20.55 -24.96
C ARG A 57 -3.29 20.34 -23.94
N ALA A 58 -3.32 19.20 -23.27
CA ALA A 58 -4.30 18.93 -22.22
C ALA A 58 -4.12 19.82 -20.99
N ALA A 59 -2.87 20.07 -20.57
CA ALA A 59 -2.53 20.94 -19.44
C ALA A 59 -2.95 22.39 -19.72
N GLU A 60 -2.64 22.90 -20.92
CA GLU A 60 -3.03 24.24 -21.37
C GLU A 60 -4.55 24.39 -21.44
N ALA A 61 -5.25 23.44 -22.08
CA ALA A 61 -6.70 23.48 -22.20
C ALA A 61 -7.42 23.41 -20.84
N ALA A 62 -6.83 22.69 -19.87
CA ALA A 62 -7.37 22.55 -18.52
C ALA A 62 -6.92 23.66 -17.55
N GLY A 63 -5.92 24.47 -17.91
CA GLY A 63 -5.30 25.46 -17.02
C GLY A 63 -4.59 24.85 -15.80
N ARG A 64 -4.03 23.64 -15.94
CA ARG A 64 -3.40 22.88 -14.84
C ARG A 64 -1.94 22.55 -15.16
N SER A 65 -1.15 22.20 -14.15
CA SER A 65 0.23 21.78 -14.39
C SER A 65 0.29 20.37 -15.01
N GLU A 66 1.27 20.11 -15.87
CA GLU A 66 1.51 18.77 -16.43
C GLU A 66 1.68 17.72 -15.31
N ALA A 67 2.34 18.10 -14.20
CA ALA A 67 2.55 17.22 -13.05
C ALA A 67 1.23 16.88 -12.32
N ASP A 68 0.24 17.79 -12.29
CA ASP A 68 -1.07 17.49 -11.73
C ASP A 68 -1.82 16.46 -12.58
N LEU A 69 -1.75 16.59 -13.91
CA LEU A 69 -2.36 15.65 -14.84
C LEU A 69 -1.68 14.28 -14.80
N ILE A 70 -0.34 14.23 -14.67
CA ILE A 70 0.38 12.97 -14.49
C ILE A 70 -0.07 12.29 -13.20
N ARG A 71 -0.14 13.02 -12.08
CA ARG A 71 -0.59 12.46 -10.80
C ARG A 71 -2.01 11.91 -10.89
N GLU A 72 -2.93 12.66 -11.47
CA GLU A 72 -4.31 12.22 -11.69
C GLU A 72 -4.39 11.00 -12.61
N GLY A 73 -3.63 10.99 -13.71
CA GLY A 73 -3.56 9.87 -14.63
C GLY A 73 -3.09 8.59 -13.96
N VAL A 74 -2.08 8.69 -13.08
CA VAL A 74 -1.62 7.56 -12.25
C VAL A 74 -2.73 7.08 -11.33
N ASP A 75 -3.41 7.97 -10.61
CA ASP A 75 -4.52 7.60 -9.72
C ASP A 75 -5.65 6.89 -10.48
N LEU A 76 -6.03 7.39 -11.66
CA LEU A 76 -7.05 6.77 -12.50
C LEU A 76 -6.67 5.38 -12.98
N VAL A 77 -5.40 5.15 -13.35
CA VAL A 77 -4.91 3.82 -13.74
C VAL A 77 -4.92 2.87 -12.54
N LEU A 78 -4.50 3.33 -11.37
CA LEU A 78 -4.48 2.51 -10.15
C LEU A 78 -5.89 2.16 -9.68
N LEU A 79 -6.84 3.08 -9.79
CA LEU A 79 -8.26 2.82 -9.48
C LEU A 79 -8.87 1.74 -10.38
N ARG A 80 -8.51 1.74 -11.67
CA ARG A 80 -9.00 0.76 -12.65
C ARG A 80 -8.31 -0.59 -12.55
N THR A 81 -7.14 -0.65 -11.95
CA THR A 81 -6.40 -1.89 -11.81
C THR A 81 -6.98 -2.66 -10.63
N PRO A 82 -7.69 -3.78 -10.83
CA PRO A 82 -8.20 -4.56 -9.72
C PRO A 82 -7.02 -5.05 -8.87
N ARG A 83 -6.87 -4.48 -7.67
CA ARG A 83 -5.98 -5.02 -6.66
C ARG A 83 -6.67 -6.27 -6.13
N ALA A 84 -6.40 -7.43 -6.74
CA ALA A 84 -6.68 -8.69 -6.07
C ALA A 84 -5.95 -8.62 -4.71
N PRO A 85 -6.65 -8.64 -3.57
CA PRO A 85 -5.97 -8.72 -2.29
C PRO A 85 -5.09 -9.97 -2.36
N ARG A 86 -3.76 -9.78 -2.27
CA ARG A 86 -2.79 -10.89 -2.30
C ARG A 86 -3.01 -11.85 -1.10
N THR A 87 -3.75 -11.37 -0.12
CA THR A 87 -4.27 -12.10 1.03
C THR A 87 -5.77 -11.88 1.04
N ARG A 88 -6.54 -12.70 0.32
CA ARG A 88 -7.95 -12.82 0.67
C ARG A 88 -7.96 -13.48 2.05
N GLU A 89 -8.31 -12.72 3.09
CA GLU A 89 -8.64 -13.31 4.37
C GLU A 89 -9.72 -14.35 4.07
N TRP A 90 -9.37 -15.62 4.25
CA TRP A 90 -10.34 -16.69 4.09
C TRP A 90 -11.45 -16.38 5.10
N PRO A 91 -12.72 -16.34 4.69
CA PRO A 91 -13.79 -16.14 5.65
C PRO A 91 -13.65 -17.21 6.72
N SER A 92 -13.36 -16.79 7.95
CA SER A 92 -13.24 -17.70 9.07
C SER A 92 -14.65 -18.16 9.42
N PHE A 93 -14.90 -19.44 9.24
CA PHE A 93 -16.08 -20.09 9.79
C PHE A 93 -15.79 -20.44 11.25
N ASP A 94 -16.52 -19.82 12.16
CA ASP A 94 -16.49 -20.20 13.58
C ASP A 94 -17.59 -21.24 13.82
N SER A 95 -17.19 -22.48 14.08
CA SER A 95 -18.10 -23.58 14.43
C SER A 95 -18.66 -23.45 15.84
N GLY A 96 -18.06 -22.64 16.71
CA GLY A 96 -18.34 -22.60 18.15
C GLY A 96 -17.91 -23.86 18.93
N ASP A 97 -17.46 -24.91 18.22
CA ASP A 97 -16.97 -26.16 18.80
C ASP A 97 -15.51 -26.40 18.38
N PRO A 98 -14.54 -26.40 19.32
CA PRO A 98 -13.14 -26.72 19.06
C PRO A 98 -12.91 -28.11 18.46
N ARG A 99 -13.86 -29.04 18.63
CA ARG A 99 -13.79 -30.41 18.10
C ARG A 99 -14.50 -30.57 16.75
N PHE A 100 -15.12 -29.52 16.21
CA PHE A 100 -15.88 -29.57 14.95
C PHE A 100 -15.10 -30.20 13.79
N ALA A 101 -13.80 -29.89 13.67
CA ALA A 101 -12.95 -30.45 12.63
C ALA A 101 -12.61 -31.94 12.85
N VAL A 102 -12.54 -32.38 14.12
CA VAL A 102 -12.26 -33.77 14.48
C VAL A 102 -13.49 -34.64 14.27
N ASP A 103 -14.66 -34.13 14.65
CA ASP A 103 -15.94 -34.83 14.59
C ASP A 103 -16.67 -34.62 13.25
N ALA A 104 -15.96 -34.10 12.22
CA ALA A 104 -16.54 -33.71 10.93
C ALA A 104 -17.31 -34.85 10.25
N GLU A 105 -16.82 -36.08 10.34
CA GLU A 105 -17.44 -37.27 9.76
C GLU A 105 -18.79 -37.61 10.44
N GLU A 106 -18.89 -37.44 11.76
CA GLU A 106 -20.13 -37.67 12.51
C GLU A 106 -21.16 -36.58 12.23
N HIS A 107 -20.71 -35.32 12.15
CA HIS A 107 -21.56 -34.20 11.75
C HIS A 107 -22.13 -34.38 10.34
N LEU A 108 -21.33 -34.87 9.39
CA LEU A 108 -21.81 -35.17 8.05
C LEU A 108 -22.82 -36.31 8.07
N ARG A 109 -22.52 -37.42 8.74
CA ARG A 109 -23.41 -38.59 8.83
C ARG A 109 -24.78 -38.21 9.39
N SER A 110 -24.81 -37.54 10.54
CA SER A 110 -26.06 -37.10 11.18
C SER A 110 -26.86 -36.10 10.34
N ALA A 111 -26.21 -35.28 9.51
CA ALA A 111 -26.90 -34.31 8.66
C ALA A 111 -27.62 -34.98 7.47
N TYR A 112 -27.09 -36.09 6.95
CA TYR A 112 -27.64 -36.84 5.81
C TYR A 112 -28.59 -37.97 6.21
N GLU A 113 -28.53 -38.46 7.45
CA GLU A 113 -29.44 -39.48 7.99
C GLU A 113 -30.76 -38.91 8.54
N ARG A 114 -31.00 -37.62 8.33
CA ARG A 114 -32.22 -36.90 8.74
C ARG A 114 -33.23 -36.77 7.61
#